data_AF-A0A382ZUS4-F1
#
_entry.id   AF-A0A382ZUS4-F1
#
_cell.length_a   1.000
_cell.length_b   1.000
_cell.length_c   1.000
_cell.angle_alpha   90.00
_cell.angle_beta   90.00
_cell.angle_gamma   90.00
#
_symmetry.space_group_name_H-M   'P 1'
#
loop_
_entity.id
_entity.type
_entity.pdbx_description
1 polymer ?
#
loop_
_entity_poly.entity_id
_entity_poly.type
_entity_poly.pdbx_seq_one_letter_code
_entity_poly.pdbx_strand_id
1 'polypeptide(L)'
;MKNPTYITRGKKPYLQYLFRCRVPKDLKSILGNQNEIRISLKSSLFSQCRIISFDLYQLSQYIFQQMRQGKMKDLTIDDVKRI
;
A
#
# COMPACT_ATOMS: atom_id res chain seq x y z
N MET A 1 -10.62 -10.79 -17.10
CA MET A 1 -9.98 -10.84 -15.77
C MET A 1 -10.10 -9.45 -15.13
N LYS A 2 -10.82 -9.30 -14.00
CA LYS A 2 -10.86 -8.02 -13.27
C LYS A 2 -9.45 -7.71 -12.76
N ASN A 3 -8.87 -6.58 -13.18
CA ASN A 3 -7.56 -6.15 -12.70
C ASN A 3 -7.58 -6.07 -11.16
N PRO A 4 -6.61 -6.67 -10.45
CA PRO A 4 -6.56 -6.55 -9.00
C PRO A 4 -6.39 -5.08 -8.64
N THR A 5 -7.28 -4.57 -7.80
CA THR A 5 -7.35 -3.13 -7.45
C THR A 5 -6.06 -2.61 -6.81
N TYR A 6 -5.22 -3.52 -6.30
CA TYR A 6 -4.04 -3.29 -5.48
C TYR A 6 -2.68 -3.49 -6.18
N ILE A 7 -2.65 -3.85 -7.48
CA ILE A 7 -1.39 -3.99 -8.23
C ILE A 7 -1.46 -3.20 -9.54
N THR A 8 -0.38 -2.50 -9.89
CA THR A 8 -0.26 -1.77 -11.15
C THR A 8 1.12 -1.97 -11.76
N ARG A 9 1.27 -1.77 -13.07
CA ARG A 9 2.56 -1.84 -13.75
C ARG A 9 3.15 -0.44 -13.88
N GLY A 10 4.45 -0.30 -13.62
CA GLY A 10 5.18 0.93 -13.89
C GLY A 10 5.24 1.24 -15.40
N LYS A 11 5.42 2.53 -15.74
CA LYS A 11 5.60 3.00 -17.13
C LYS A 11 7.04 2.90 -17.66
N LYS A 12 8.00 2.50 -16.81
CA LYS A 12 9.43 2.41 -17.17
C LYS A 12 9.73 1.14 -17.98
N PRO A 13 10.82 1.10 -18.77
CA PRO A 13 11.17 -0.05 -19.61
C PRO A 13 11.36 -1.34 -18.81
N TYR A 14 11.76 -1.23 -17.54
CA TYR A 14 11.78 -2.35 -16.60
C TYR A 14 10.37 -2.56 -16.03
N LEU A 15 9.74 -3.66 -16.45
CA LEU A 15 8.41 -4.12 -16.03
C LEU A 15 8.38 -4.44 -14.53
N GLN A 16 8.39 -3.41 -13.69
CA GLN A 16 8.22 -3.53 -12.25
C GLN A 16 6.74 -3.42 -11.89
N TYR A 17 6.30 -4.33 -11.03
CA TYR A 17 5.00 -4.20 -10.40
C TYR A 17 5.08 -3.26 -9.20
N LEU A 18 4.06 -2.43 -9.11
CA LEU A 18 3.85 -1.48 -8.03
C LEU A 18 2.62 -1.95 -7.26
N PHE A 19 2.76 -1.99 -5.94
CA PHE A 19 1.60 -2.04 -5.06
C PHE A 19 0.89 -0.69 -5.12
N ARG A 20 -0.44 -0.73 -5.15
CA ARG A 20 -1.31 0.44 -5.17
C ARG A 20 -2.32 0.35 -4.04
N CYS A 21 -2.23 1.25 -3.06
CA CYS A 21 -3.24 1.40 -2.03
C CYS A 21 -4.07 2.65 -2.29
N ARG A 22 -5.40 2.54 -2.32
CA ARG A 22 -6.29 3.72 -2.41
C ARG A 22 -6.56 4.21 -1.00
N VAL A 23 -6.28 5.49 -0.75
CA VAL A 23 -6.51 6.09 0.56
C VAL A 23 -8.02 6.35 0.73
N PRO A 24 -8.63 5.86 1.83
CA PRO A 24 -10.02 6.16 2.16
C PRO A 24 -10.27 7.68 2.29
N LYS A 25 -11.43 8.17 1.84
CA LYS A 25 -11.73 9.62 1.80
C LYS A 25 -11.62 10.28 3.18
N ASP A 26 -12.04 9.56 4.20
CA ASP A 26 -11.98 9.94 5.61
C ASP A 26 -10.55 10.11 6.12
N LEU A 27 -9.60 9.32 5.61
CA LEU A 27 -8.19 9.38 6.01
C LEU A 27 -7.37 10.33 5.16
N LYS A 28 -7.91 10.89 4.06
CA LYS A 28 -7.16 11.81 3.20
C LYS A 28 -6.67 13.04 3.95
N SER A 29 -7.51 13.62 4.81
CA SER A 29 -7.14 14.79 5.62
C SER A 29 -5.93 14.49 6.51
N ILE A 30 -5.85 13.27 7.04
CA ILE A 30 -4.77 12.80 7.93
C ILE A 30 -3.50 12.46 7.14
N LEU A 31 -3.64 11.83 5.97
CA LEU A 31 -2.53 11.38 5.12
C LEU A 31 -2.07 12.42 4.09
N GLY A 32 -2.19 13.71 4.41
CA GLY A 32 -1.68 14.80 3.56
C GLY A 32 -2.35 14.89 2.18
N ASN A 33 -3.65 14.60 2.10
CA ASN A 33 -4.49 14.62 0.90
C ASN A 33 -4.03 13.71 -0.25
N GLN A 34 -3.24 12.68 0.04
CA GLN A 34 -2.85 11.68 -0.96
C GLN A 34 -4.06 10.83 -1.37
N ASN A 35 -4.24 10.65 -2.68
CA ASN A 35 -5.31 9.81 -3.23
C ASN A 35 -4.94 8.32 -3.24
N GLU A 36 -3.65 8.03 -3.39
CA GLU A 36 -3.12 6.68 -3.48
C GLU A 36 -1.65 6.62 -3.08
N ILE A 37 -1.28 5.51 -2.46
CA ILE A 37 0.09 5.18 -2.12
C ILE A 37 0.58 4.16 -3.14
N ARG A 38 1.75 4.41 -3.73
CA ARG A 38 2.38 3.51 -4.69
C ARG A 38 3.74 3.08 -4.18
N ILE A 39 3.96 1.78 -4.06
CA ILE A 39 5.22 1.20 -3.58
C ILE A 39 5.78 0.27 -4.64
N SER A 40 7.04 0.44 -5.03
CA SER A 40 7.68 -0.51 -5.94
C SER A 40 8.01 -1.80 -5.20
N LEU A 41 7.53 -2.92 -5.74
CA LEU A 41 7.85 -4.25 -5.22
C LEU A 41 9.21 -4.76 -5.71
N LYS A 42 9.90 -3.95 -6.55
CA LYS A 42 11.23 -4.25 -7.12
C LYS A 42 11.34 -5.63 -7.80
N SER A 43 10.21 -6.21 -8.19
CA SER A 43 10.12 -7.51 -8.84
C SER A 43 9.27 -7.41 -10.10
N SER A 44 9.67 -8.18 -11.12
CA SER A 44 8.97 -8.35 -12.39
C SER A 44 8.12 -9.61 -12.43
N LEU A 45 8.12 -10.42 -11.35
CA LEU A 45 7.34 -11.64 -11.25
C LEU A 45 5.95 -11.34 -10.70
N PHE A 46 4.94 -11.43 -11.56
CA PHE A 46 3.56 -11.11 -11.20
C PHE A 46 3.01 -11.95 -10.03
N SER A 47 3.31 -13.25 -10.00
CA SER A 47 2.84 -14.16 -8.95
C SER A 47 3.34 -13.74 -7.57
N GLN A 48 4.65 -13.49 -7.43
CA GLN A 48 5.26 -12.99 -6.20
C GLN A 48 4.70 -11.62 -5.83
N CYS A 49 4.64 -10.71 -6.79
CA CYS A 49 4.13 -9.37 -6.58
C CYS A 49 2.66 -9.37 -6.14
N ARG A 50 1.85 -10.32 -6.63
CA ARG A 50 0.44 -10.46 -6.27
C ARG A 50 0.27 -10.88 -4.81
N ILE A 51 1.08 -11.83 -4.34
CA ILE A 51 1.07 -12.28 -2.94
C ILE A 51 1.47 -11.13 -2.03
N ILE A 52 2.63 -10.50 -2.30
CA ILE A 52 3.11 -9.37 -1.50
C ILE A 52 2.12 -8.20 -1.52
N SER A 53 1.51 -7.90 -2.67
CA SER A 53 0.51 -6.84 -2.78
C SER A 53 -0.76 -7.13 -1.97
N PHE A 54 -1.15 -8.41 -1.87
CA PHE A 54 -2.31 -8.82 -1.09
C PHE A 54 -2.03 -8.64 0.41
N ASP A 55 -0.86 -9.07 0.88
CA ASP A 55 -0.45 -8.92 2.27
C ASP A 55 -0.35 -7.44 2.66
N LEU A 56 0.27 -6.61 1.79
CA LEU A 56 0.34 -5.16 1.97
C LEU A 56 -1.05 -4.50 1.97
N TYR A 57 -1.99 -5.01 1.16
CA TYR A 57 -3.35 -4.53 1.17
C TYR A 57 -4.04 -4.83 2.51
N GLN A 58 -3.93 -6.06 3.01
CA GLN A 58 -4.51 -6.44 4.30
C GLN A 58 -3.92 -5.60 5.44
N LEU A 59 -2.60 -5.42 5.46
CA LEU A 59 -1.92 -4.58 6.44
C LEU A 59 -2.40 -3.12 6.36
N SER A 60 -2.55 -2.58 5.15
CA SER A 60 -3.08 -1.23 4.94
C SER A 60 -4.50 -1.07 5.50
N GLN A 61 -5.38 -2.05 5.25
CA GLN A 61 -6.75 -2.02 5.80
C GLN A 61 -6.75 -2.07 7.32
N TYR A 62 -5.89 -2.90 7.91
CA TYR A 62 -5.71 -2.97 9.36
C TYR A 62 -5.26 -1.62 9.93
N ILE A 63 -4.24 -1.00 9.33
CA ILE A 63 -3.75 0.33 9.74
C ILE A 63 -4.86 1.39 9.63
N PHE A 64 -5.62 1.39 8.53
CA PHE A 64 -6.75 2.31 8.36
C PHE A 64 -7.83 2.13 9.42
N GLN A 65 -8.08 0.89 9.86
CA GLN A 65 -8.98 0.64 10.97
C GLN A 65 -8.42 1.16 12.30
N GLN A 66 -7.12 1.00 12.56
CA GLN A 66 -6.48 1.57 13.76
C GLN A 66 -6.52 3.10 13.76
N MET A 67 -6.31 3.75 12.61
CA MET A 67 -6.45 5.21 12.46
C MET A 67 -7.84 5.67 12.88
N ARG A 68 -8.89 5.03 12.36
CA ARG A 68 -10.29 5.37 12.67
C ARG A 68 -10.64 5.19 14.13
N GLN A 69 -10.04 4.21 14.79
CA GLN A 69 -10.26 3.96 16.22
C GLN A 69 -9.51 4.96 17.11
N GLY A 70 -8.73 5.90 16.54
CA GLY A 70 -7.90 6.82 17.31
C GLY A 70 -6.79 6.13 18.11
N LYS A 71 -6.49 4.86 17.80
CA LYS A 71 -5.48 4.03 18.49
C LYS A 71 -4.11 4.10 17.85
N MET A 72 -3.95 4.91 16.81
CA MET A 72 -2.70 5.00 16.09
C MET A 72 -1.69 5.74 16.97
N LYS A 73 -0.75 4.98 17.55
CA LYS A 73 0.50 5.54 18.09
C LYS A 73 1.23 6.24 16.94
N ASP A 74 1.96 7.31 17.23
CA ASP A 74 2.92 7.90 16.29
C ASP A 74 3.83 6.79 15.74
N LEU A 75 3.58 6.41 14.50
CA LEU A 75 4.25 5.29 13.84
C LEU A 75 5.57 5.86 13.32
N THR A 76 6.62 5.69 14.11
CA THR A 76 7.93 6.26 13.77
C THR A 76 8.61 5.40 12.70
N ILE A 77 9.54 6.00 11.96
CA ILE A 77 10.35 5.29 10.95
C ILE A 77 11.08 4.08 11.58
N ASP A 78 11.36 4.13 12.88
CA ASP A 78 11.99 3.03 13.63
C ASP A 78 11.09 1.79 13.72
N ASP A 79 9.78 1.97 13.91
CA ASP A 79 8.81 0.87 13.97
C ASP A 79 8.67 0.16 12.62
N VAL A 80 8.77 0.92 11.51
CA VAL A 80 8.71 0.37 10.15
C VAL A 80 9.94 -0.47 9.82
N LYS A 81 11.11 -0.17 10.41
CA LYS A 81 12.36 -0.92 10.18
C LYS A 81 12.44 -2.24 10.94
N ARG A 82 11.58 -2.45 11.94
CA ARG A 82 11.57 -3.66 12.79
C ARG A 82 10.64 -4.77 12.27
N ILE A 83 9.96 -4.52 11.15
CA ILE A 83 9.12 -5.47 10.41
C ILE A 83 9.92 -5.99 9.21
#